data_AF-A0A7G8D6Y3-F1
#
_entry.id   AF-A0A7G8D6Y3-F1
#
_cell.length_a   1.000
_cell.length_b   1.000
_cell.length_c   1.000
_cell.angle_alpha   90.00
_cell.angle_beta   90.00
_cell.angle_gamma   90.00
#
_symmetry.space_group_name_H-M   'P 1'
#
loop_
_entity.id
_entity.type
_entity.pdbx_description
1 polymer ?
#
loop_
_entity_poly.entity_id
_entity_poly.type
_entity_poly.pdbx_seq_one_letter_code
_entity_poly.pdbx_strand_id
1 'polypeptide(L)'
;MKSKRTFLVFVGITLIIVTIFVHYAWGLKGTERLLSEDIYHVWEEGKKITNHLNPYTRIIGNSLRENSKYPTYLPLSYYFASILNHFGISRFVDFINTWKPINLLLHLCIGVVTFSIYYQQRKPISGIIACSILLLGRWSAYIIDVQHLEFAAILPILIAGQQLNRKPKLSALMFGLSLSIKHVGIVLLPSFLLGLKANSSSGNSISSRKRILTYSAVALIIPLIISIPFLLDQPSGFLLNMLFSTTREFGDHGKATGTRMILTGVDGTRLIMLALIIMNWVAQAKEKINFWLASTLTLLIFLQFNAVVFAQYYIWLATFLLISCAYLTPTTPRHPTPENSTVRDPH
;
A
#
# COMPACT_ATOMS: atom_id res chain seq x y z
N MET A 1 -27.96 -19.87 13.50
CA MET A 1 -26.60 -19.72 12.94
C MET A 1 -26.51 -19.90 11.41
N LYS A 2 -27.19 -20.89 10.80
CA LYS A 2 -27.17 -21.09 9.33
C LYS A 2 -27.62 -19.85 8.54
N SER A 3 -28.74 -19.23 8.92
CA SER A 3 -29.27 -18.01 8.26
C SER A 3 -28.26 -16.85 8.17
N LYS A 4 -27.54 -16.55 9.27
CA LYS A 4 -26.52 -15.48 9.28
C LYS A 4 -25.36 -15.75 8.33
N ARG A 5 -24.89 -17.00 8.22
CA ARG A 5 -23.82 -17.37 7.30
C ARG A 5 -24.27 -17.25 5.85
N THR A 6 -25.47 -17.74 5.53
CA THR A 6 -26.06 -17.62 4.19
C THR A 6 -26.21 -16.16 3.79
N PHE A 7 -26.72 -15.32 4.70
CA PHE A 7 -26.84 -13.87 4.46
C PHE A 7 -25.49 -13.22 4.17
N LEU A 8 -24.45 -13.49 4.98
CA LEU A 8 -23.11 -12.92 4.75
C LEU A 8 -22.51 -13.37 3.40
N VAL A 9 -22.72 -14.62 3.00
CA VAL A 9 -22.27 -15.13 1.70
C VAL A 9 -23.01 -14.42 0.57
N PHE A 10 -24.33 -14.29 0.65
CA PHE A 10 -25.13 -13.60 -0.36
C PHE A 10 -24.71 -12.14 -0.52
N VAL A 11 -24.52 -11.41 0.58
CA VAL A 11 -24.05 -10.02 0.54
C VAL A 11 -22.63 -9.93 -0.01
N GLY A 12 -21.74 -10.86 0.34
CA GLY A 12 -20.39 -10.94 -0.21
C GLY A 12 -20.37 -11.15 -1.73
N ILE A 13 -21.19 -12.07 -2.24
CA ILE A 13 -21.34 -12.32 -3.68
C ILE A 13 -21.89 -11.08 -4.38
N THR A 14 -22.93 -10.46 -3.82
CA THR A 14 -23.52 -9.22 -4.36
C THR A 14 -22.46 -8.13 -4.47
N LEU A 15 -21.65 -7.95 -3.42
CA LEU A 15 -20.59 -6.95 -3.39
C LEU A 15 -19.53 -7.21 -4.48
N ILE A 16 -19.15 -8.47 -4.72
CA ILE A 16 -18.23 -8.83 -5.80
C ILE A 16 -18.83 -8.45 -7.16
N ILE A 17 -20.09 -8.83 -7.43
CA ILE A 17 -20.77 -8.54 -8.69
C ILE A 17 -20.85 -7.03 -8.93
N VAL A 18 -21.26 -6.26 -7.93
CA VAL A 18 -21.34 -4.79 -8.04
C VAL A 18 -19.96 -4.19 -8.29
N THR A 19 -18.91 -4.70 -7.63
CA THR A 19 -17.53 -4.22 -7.85
C THR A 19 -17.07 -4.48 -9.29
N ILE A 20 -17.36 -5.67 -9.83
CA ILE A 20 -17.07 -6.03 -11.23
C ILE A 20 -17.81 -5.07 -12.17
N PHE A 21 -19.11 -4.81 -11.91
CA PHE A 21 -19.90 -3.89 -12.71
C PHE A 21 -19.33 -2.47 -12.69
N VAL A 22 -18.92 -1.95 -11.51
CA VAL A 22 -18.30 -0.62 -11.40
C VAL A 22 -17.01 -0.54 -12.23
N HIS A 23 -16.12 -1.54 -12.11
CA HIS A 23 -14.91 -1.62 -12.93
C HIS A 23 -15.23 -1.63 -14.43
N TYR A 24 -16.21 -2.43 -14.84
CA TYR A 24 -16.66 -2.50 -16.22
C TYR A 24 -17.21 -1.14 -16.72
N ALA A 25 -18.09 -0.51 -15.95
CA ALA A 25 -18.71 0.77 -16.30
C ALA A 25 -17.67 1.90 -16.49
N TRP A 26 -16.66 1.98 -15.61
CA TRP A 26 -15.53 2.90 -15.80
C TRP A 26 -14.65 2.53 -16.98
N GLY A 27 -14.55 1.23 -17.28
CA GLY A 27 -13.85 0.69 -18.43
C GLY A 27 -14.42 1.16 -19.78
N LEU A 28 -15.69 1.56 -19.83
CA LEU A 28 -16.37 2.04 -21.05
C LEU A 28 -15.99 3.48 -21.45
N LYS A 29 -15.38 4.28 -20.56
CA LYS A 29 -15.07 5.71 -20.82
C LYS A 29 -13.91 5.96 -21.81
N GLY A 30 -13.51 4.96 -22.60
CA GLY A 30 -12.37 5.04 -23.51
C GLY A 30 -11.02 5.10 -22.79
N THR A 31 -9.93 4.82 -23.52
CA THR A 31 -8.55 4.84 -23.00
C THR A 31 -7.85 6.17 -23.20
N GLU A 32 -8.32 7.01 -24.12
CA GLU A 32 -7.68 8.29 -24.47
C GLU A 32 -7.60 9.26 -23.29
N ARG A 33 -8.61 9.26 -22.42
CA ARG A 33 -8.60 10.05 -21.17
C ARG A 33 -7.46 9.71 -20.22
N LEU A 34 -6.83 8.55 -20.38
CA LEU A 34 -5.72 8.10 -19.52
C LEU A 34 -4.36 8.60 -20.01
N LEU A 35 -4.29 9.28 -21.17
CA LEU A 35 -3.02 9.79 -21.73
C LEU A 35 -2.38 10.88 -20.86
N SER A 36 -3.18 11.59 -20.04
CA SER A 36 -2.70 12.58 -19.06
C SER A 36 -2.39 11.99 -17.68
N GLU A 37 -2.75 10.72 -17.46
CA GLU A 37 -2.63 10.06 -16.16
C GLU A 37 -1.27 9.37 -16.00
N ASP A 38 -0.86 9.14 -14.76
CA ASP A 38 0.46 8.56 -14.46
C ASP A 38 0.65 7.17 -15.07
N ILE A 39 -0.44 6.42 -15.25
CA ILE A 39 -0.41 5.08 -15.85
C ILE A 39 0.10 5.08 -17.30
N TYR A 40 -0.16 6.15 -18.06
CA TYR A 40 0.39 6.32 -19.41
C TYR A 40 1.91 6.48 -19.38
N HIS A 41 2.40 7.31 -18.46
CA HIS A 41 3.84 7.50 -18.28
C HIS A 41 4.54 6.23 -17.81
N VAL A 42 3.92 5.41 -16.96
CA VAL A 42 4.46 4.09 -16.59
C VAL A 42 4.64 3.20 -17.82
N TRP A 43 3.66 3.17 -18.73
CA TRP A 43 3.73 2.40 -19.97
C TRP A 43 4.83 2.93 -20.92
N GLU A 44 4.92 4.24 -21.11
CA GLU A 44 5.96 4.88 -21.93
C GLU A 44 7.38 4.61 -21.40
N GLU A 45 7.59 4.69 -20.09
CA GLU A 45 8.88 4.38 -19.48
C GLU A 45 9.21 2.86 -19.58
N GLY A 46 8.20 1.98 -19.50
CA GLY A 46 8.36 0.56 -19.77
C GLY A 46 8.80 0.26 -21.21
N LYS A 47 8.26 0.97 -22.21
CA LYS A 47 8.69 0.88 -23.62
C LYS A 47 10.15 1.24 -23.80
N LYS A 48 10.62 2.28 -23.10
CA LYS A 48 12.02 2.69 -23.14
C LYS A 48 12.95 1.61 -22.62
N ILE A 49 12.57 0.93 -21.53
CA ILE A 49 13.33 -0.21 -21.00
C ILE A 49 13.45 -1.32 -22.05
N THR A 50 12.39 -1.63 -22.80
CA THR A 50 12.44 -2.62 -23.88
C THR A 50 13.41 -2.22 -24.99
N ASN A 51 13.64 -0.92 -25.20
CA ASN A 51 14.62 -0.38 -26.13
C ASN A 51 16.00 -0.14 -25.49
N HIS A 52 16.29 -0.73 -24.33
CA HIS A 52 17.53 -0.56 -23.58
C HIS A 52 17.83 0.88 -23.14
N LEU A 53 16.79 1.71 -23.01
CA LEU A 53 16.90 3.07 -22.51
C LEU A 53 16.52 3.14 -21.03
N ASN A 54 17.39 3.74 -20.23
CA ASN A 54 17.15 3.92 -18.80
C ASN A 54 16.19 5.10 -18.57
N PRO A 55 15.00 4.87 -17.96
CA PRO A 55 13.99 5.90 -17.79
C PRO A 55 14.50 7.07 -16.93
N TYR A 56 15.38 6.81 -15.96
CA TYR A 56 15.86 7.78 -14.99
C TYR A 56 16.86 8.80 -15.54
N THR A 57 17.32 8.65 -16.79
CA THR A 57 18.16 9.64 -17.48
C THR A 57 17.47 11.00 -17.61
N ARG A 58 16.14 11.02 -17.74
CA ARG A 58 15.35 12.23 -18.02
C ARG A 58 15.38 13.28 -16.92
N ILE A 59 15.69 12.91 -15.67
CA ILE A 59 15.72 13.89 -14.58
C ILE A 59 17.05 14.66 -14.51
N ILE A 60 18.09 14.15 -15.18
CA ILE A 60 19.42 14.75 -15.18
C ILE A 60 19.37 16.09 -15.91
N GLY A 61 19.91 17.14 -15.29
CA GLY A 61 19.93 18.49 -15.86
C GLY A 61 18.59 19.25 -15.74
N ASN A 62 17.56 18.65 -15.12
CA ASN A 62 16.26 19.27 -14.94
C ASN A 62 15.97 19.68 -13.50
N SER A 63 14.99 20.57 -13.31
CA SER A 63 14.55 21.03 -11.98
C SER A 63 13.88 19.91 -11.20
N LEU A 64 14.31 19.70 -9.95
CA LEU A 64 13.63 18.81 -9.00
C LEU A 64 12.37 19.44 -8.38
N ARG A 65 12.13 20.75 -8.60
CA ARG A 65 10.96 21.46 -8.09
C ARG A 65 9.79 21.42 -9.06
N GLU A 66 10.07 21.50 -10.35
CA GLU A 66 9.07 21.49 -11.42
C GLU A 66 8.80 20.07 -11.91
N ASN A 67 7.53 19.70 -12.04
CA ASN A 67 7.15 18.34 -12.43
C ASN A 67 7.00 18.22 -13.95
N SER A 68 8.08 17.87 -14.65
CA SER A 68 8.02 17.55 -16.09
C SER A 68 7.64 16.09 -16.37
N LYS A 69 6.81 15.50 -15.50
CA LYS A 69 6.40 14.08 -15.52
C LYS A 69 7.60 13.13 -15.60
N TYR A 70 8.54 13.29 -14.67
CA TYR A 70 9.68 12.39 -14.50
C TYR A 70 9.22 10.99 -14.06
N PRO A 71 10.06 9.96 -14.25
CA PRO A 71 9.76 8.59 -13.81
C PRO A 71 9.74 8.43 -12.28
N THR A 72 8.71 8.93 -11.59
CA THR A 72 8.62 8.92 -10.11
C THR A 72 8.36 7.56 -9.44
N TYR A 73 8.10 6.50 -10.21
CA TYR A 73 7.87 5.14 -9.73
C TYR A 73 9.16 4.33 -9.60
N LEU A 74 9.10 3.26 -8.79
CA LEU A 74 10.16 2.25 -8.71
C LEU A 74 10.13 1.30 -9.90
N PRO A 75 11.27 0.65 -10.19
CA PRO A 75 11.43 0.00 -11.47
C PRO A 75 10.51 -1.20 -11.70
N LEU A 76 9.95 -1.83 -10.66
CA LEU A 76 9.02 -2.96 -10.86
C LEU A 76 7.78 -2.53 -11.65
N SER A 77 7.31 -1.30 -11.45
CA SER A 77 6.18 -0.73 -12.20
C SER A 77 6.50 -0.60 -13.70
N TYR A 78 7.72 -0.19 -14.03
CA TYR A 78 8.16 -0.06 -15.42
C TYR A 78 8.51 -1.41 -16.06
N TYR A 79 9.11 -2.33 -15.29
CA TYR A 79 9.37 -3.69 -15.76
C TYR A 79 8.08 -4.43 -16.10
N PHE A 80 7.01 -4.24 -15.32
CA PHE A 80 5.72 -4.82 -15.68
C PHE A 80 5.27 -4.36 -17.09
N ALA A 81 5.32 -3.05 -17.37
CA ALA A 81 5.00 -2.53 -18.70
C ALA A 81 5.98 -3.01 -19.79
N SER A 82 7.28 -3.08 -19.49
CA SER A 82 8.31 -3.59 -20.40
C SER A 82 8.12 -5.06 -20.76
N ILE A 83 7.77 -5.91 -19.77
CA ILE A 83 7.46 -7.33 -19.98
C ILE A 83 6.25 -7.47 -20.92
N LEU A 84 5.17 -6.73 -20.67
CA LEU A 84 4.00 -6.77 -21.56
C LEU A 84 4.36 -6.29 -22.98
N ASN A 85 5.17 -5.24 -23.10
CA ASN A 85 5.65 -4.76 -24.38
C ASN A 85 6.47 -5.81 -25.15
N HIS A 86 7.35 -6.52 -24.43
CA HIS A 86 8.15 -7.62 -24.99
C HIS A 86 7.28 -8.77 -25.51
N PHE A 87 6.13 -9.04 -24.86
CA PHE A 87 5.12 -10.00 -25.32
C PHE A 87 4.19 -9.46 -26.42
N GLY A 88 4.52 -8.32 -27.04
CA GLY A 88 3.76 -7.76 -28.16
C GLY A 88 2.62 -6.81 -27.78
N ILE A 89 2.42 -6.54 -26.48
CA ILE A 89 1.44 -5.55 -26.00
C ILE A 89 2.08 -4.16 -26.10
N SER A 90 2.23 -3.70 -27.34
CA SER A 90 3.02 -2.51 -27.65
C SER A 90 2.22 -1.21 -27.72
N ARG A 91 0.89 -1.29 -27.84
CA ARG A 91 -0.02 -0.13 -27.86
C ARG A 91 -0.60 0.12 -26.47
N PHE A 92 -0.80 1.39 -26.12
CA PHE A 92 -1.32 1.77 -24.81
C PHE A 92 -2.73 1.21 -24.54
N VAL A 93 -3.56 1.16 -25.57
CA VAL A 93 -4.92 0.58 -25.48
C VAL A 93 -4.86 -0.89 -25.05
N ASP A 94 -3.97 -1.67 -25.66
CA ASP A 94 -3.80 -3.10 -25.33
C ASP A 94 -3.24 -3.27 -23.91
N PHE A 95 -2.30 -2.40 -23.51
CA PHE A 95 -1.77 -2.37 -22.15
C PHE A 95 -2.89 -2.12 -21.14
N ILE A 96 -3.74 -1.11 -21.36
CA ILE A 96 -4.88 -0.81 -20.47
C ILE A 96 -5.92 -1.93 -20.46
N ASN A 97 -6.21 -2.55 -21.60
CA ASN A 97 -7.14 -3.69 -21.67
C ASN A 97 -6.60 -4.90 -20.89
N THR A 98 -5.29 -5.08 -20.85
CA THR A 98 -4.63 -6.10 -20.03
C THR A 98 -4.60 -5.73 -18.55
N TRP A 99 -4.38 -4.44 -18.25
CA TRP A 99 -4.25 -3.94 -16.88
C TRP A 99 -5.57 -3.91 -16.12
N LYS A 100 -6.68 -3.51 -16.75
CA LYS A 100 -8.02 -3.43 -16.12
C LYS A 100 -8.43 -4.70 -15.34
N PRO A 101 -8.39 -5.92 -15.93
CA PRO A 101 -8.75 -7.14 -15.20
C PRO A 101 -7.77 -7.46 -14.05
N ILE A 102 -6.48 -7.15 -14.21
CA ILE A 102 -5.49 -7.28 -13.14
C ILE A 102 -5.83 -6.32 -11.98
N ASN A 103 -6.14 -5.07 -12.30
CA ASN A 103 -6.52 -4.04 -11.33
C ASN A 103 -7.81 -4.42 -10.56
N LEU A 104 -8.81 -4.96 -11.26
CA LEU A 104 -10.03 -5.54 -10.65
C LEU A 104 -9.70 -6.69 -9.70
N LEU A 105 -8.88 -7.65 -10.13
CA LEU A 105 -8.49 -8.79 -9.30
C LEU A 105 -7.77 -8.33 -8.02
N LEU A 106 -6.83 -7.40 -8.14
CA LEU A 106 -6.11 -6.82 -7.00
C LEU A 106 -7.07 -6.12 -6.03
N HIS A 107 -8.04 -5.36 -6.56
CA HIS A 107 -9.06 -4.68 -5.78
C HIS A 107 -9.95 -5.67 -4.98
N LEU A 108 -10.43 -6.73 -5.64
CA LEU A 108 -11.21 -7.78 -4.98
C LEU A 108 -10.39 -8.49 -3.90
N CYS A 109 -9.11 -8.78 -4.16
CA CYS A 109 -8.19 -9.36 -3.18
C CYS A 109 -8.01 -8.47 -1.94
N ILE A 110 -7.97 -7.14 -2.09
CA ILE A 110 -7.96 -6.19 -0.95
C ILE A 110 -9.23 -6.37 -0.10
N GLY A 111 -10.39 -6.49 -0.73
CA GLY A 111 -11.65 -6.81 -0.05
C GLY A 111 -11.58 -8.13 0.71
N VAL A 112 -11.09 -9.20 0.07
CA VAL A 112 -10.95 -10.53 0.70
C VAL A 112 -10.01 -10.49 1.92
N VAL A 113 -8.84 -9.85 1.80
CA VAL A 113 -7.89 -9.70 2.91
C VAL A 113 -8.51 -8.90 4.05
N THR A 114 -9.21 -7.81 3.73
CA THR A 114 -9.90 -6.97 4.71
C THR A 114 -10.97 -7.76 5.46
N PHE A 115 -11.85 -8.46 4.73
CA PHE A 115 -12.86 -9.32 5.34
C PHE A 115 -12.23 -10.41 6.21
N SER A 116 -11.15 -11.04 5.74
CA SER A 116 -10.42 -12.07 6.47
C SER A 116 -9.89 -11.54 7.81
N ILE A 117 -9.35 -10.32 7.86
CA ILE A 117 -8.90 -9.67 9.10
C ILE A 117 -10.08 -9.49 10.06
N TYR A 118 -11.19 -8.92 9.60
CA TYR A 118 -12.40 -8.72 10.41
C TYR A 118 -13.02 -10.04 10.89
N TYR A 119 -13.02 -11.06 10.04
CA TYR A 119 -13.51 -12.39 10.37
C TYR A 119 -12.67 -13.03 11.49
N GLN A 120 -11.34 -12.90 11.41
CA GLN A 120 -10.43 -13.34 12.48
C GLN A 120 -10.65 -12.59 13.79
N GLN A 121 -11.07 -11.31 13.73
CA GLN A 121 -11.49 -10.51 14.89
C GLN A 121 -12.94 -10.75 15.32
N ARG A 122 -13.64 -11.74 14.75
CA ARG A 122 -15.06 -12.08 15.03
C ARG A 122 -16.05 -10.94 14.75
N LYS A 123 -15.73 -10.06 13.81
CA LYS A 123 -16.55 -8.90 13.41
C LYS A 123 -16.96 -8.99 11.93
N PRO A 124 -17.61 -10.07 11.48
CA PRO A 124 -17.88 -10.26 10.04
C PRO A 124 -18.81 -9.20 9.44
N ILE A 125 -19.78 -8.68 10.22
CA ILE A 125 -20.69 -7.63 9.75
C ILE A 125 -19.92 -6.33 9.49
N SER A 126 -19.11 -5.89 10.45
CA SER A 126 -18.21 -4.74 10.26
C SER A 126 -17.22 -4.97 9.12
N GLY A 127 -16.79 -6.22 8.92
CA GLY A 127 -15.97 -6.60 7.76
C GLY A 127 -16.67 -6.38 6.43
N ILE A 128 -17.94 -6.75 6.30
CA ILE A 128 -18.74 -6.46 5.09
C ILE A 128 -18.89 -4.95 4.88
N ILE A 129 -19.13 -4.18 5.93
CA ILE A 129 -19.22 -2.71 5.85
C ILE A 129 -17.88 -2.13 5.37
N ALA A 130 -16.77 -2.53 5.99
CA ALA A 130 -15.43 -2.10 5.58
C ALA A 130 -15.12 -2.47 4.13
N CYS A 131 -15.46 -3.69 3.70
CA CYS A 131 -15.31 -4.11 2.31
C CYS A 131 -16.20 -3.30 1.36
N SER A 132 -17.42 -2.96 1.76
CA SER A 132 -18.32 -2.16 0.93
C SER A 132 -17.76 -0.75 0.71
N ILE A 133 -17.24 -0.12 1.77
CA ILE A 133 -16.57 1.18 1.67
C ILE A 133 -15.32 1.08 0.81
N LEU A 134 -14.50 0.04 0.97
CA LEU A 134 -13.28 -0.11 0.16
C LEU A 134 -13.57 -0.48 -1.28
N LEU A 135 -14.55 -1.31 -1.59
CA LEU A 135 -14.79 -1.76 -2.96
C LEU A 135 -15.63 -0.78 -3.77
N LEU A 136 -16.50 0.00 -3.12
CA LEU A 136 -17.45 0.89 -3.81
C LEU A 136 -17.25 2.38 -3.46
N GLY A 137 -16.34 2.70 -2.53
CA GLY A 137 -16.11 4.06 -2.09
C GLY A 137 -15.47 4.95 -3.15
N ARG A 138 -15.61 6.27 -2.96
CA ARG A 138 -15.12 7.32 -3.88
C ARG A 138 -13.65 7.16 -4.23
N TRP A 139 -12.80 6.87 -3.25
CA TRP A 139 -11.35 6.78 -3.49
C TRP A 139 -10.98 5.55 -4.33
N SER A 140 -11.69 4.45 -4.19
CA SER A 140 -11.52 3.29 -5.07
C SER A 140 -12.06 3.56 -6.45
N ALA A 141 -13.23 4.19 -6.57
CA ALA A 141 -13.76 4.65 -7.85
C ALA A 141 -12.78 5.57 -8.58
N TYR A 142 -12.09 6.46 -7.85
CA TYR A 142 -11.02 7.29 -8.41
C TYR A 142 -9.85 6.44 -8.94
N ILE A 143 -9.31 5.47 -8.18
CA ILE A 143 -8.24 4.59 -8.67
C ILE A 143 -8.68 3.77 -9.89
N ILE A 144 -9.93 3.30 -9.90
CA ILE A 144 -10.53 2.60 -11.06
C ILE A 144 -10.63 3.55 -12.24
N ASP A 145 -11.01 4.80 -12.01
CA ASP A 145 -11.10 5.80 -13.06
C ASP A 145 -9.73 6.03 -13.70
N VAL A 146 -8.71 6.38 -12.92
CA VAL A 146 -7.37 6.71 -13.46
C VAL A 146 -6.47 5.50 -13.73
N GLN A 147 -6.92 4.29 -13.39
CA GLN A 147 -6.19 3.03 -13.58
C GLN A 147 -4.78 2.99 -12.96
N HIS A 148 -4.56 3.75 -11.89
CA HIS A 148 -3.26 3.82 -11.23
C HIS A 148 -2.90 2.52 -10.46
N LEU A 149 -1.65 2.42 -10.03
CA LEU A 149 -1.02 1.21 -9.47
C LEU A 149 -1.26 0.97 -7.95
N GLU A 150 -2.19 1.70 -7.32
CA GLU A 150 -2.36 1.70 -5.86
C GLU A 150 -2.84 0.35 -5.36
N PHE A 151 -3.79 -0.31 -6.04
CA PHE A 151 -4.25 -1.63 -5.59
C PHE A 151 -3.11 -2.66 -5.62
N ALA A 152 -2.23 -2.57 -6.62
CA ALA A 152 -1.05 -3.44 -6.73
C ALA A 152 -0.05 -3.21 -5.59
N ALA A 153 0.09 -1.97 -5.11
CA ALA A 153 0.96 -1.65 -3.99
C ALA A 153 0.29 -1.90 -2.62
N ILE A 154 -1.01 -1.66 -2.48
CA ILE A 154 -1.77 -1.83 -1.23
C ILE A 154 -1.90 -3.32 -0.89
N LEU A 155 -2.22 -4.18 -1.86
CA LEU A 155 -2.47 -5.60 -1.56
C LEU A 155 -1.28 -6.28 -0.85
N PRO A 156 -0.02 -6.20 -1.34
CA PRO A 156 1.12 -6.79 -0.65
C PRO A 156 1.34 -6.23 0.75
N ILE A 157 1.15 -4.92 0.99
CA ILE A 157 1.34 -4.36 2.34
C ILE A 157 0.24 -4.81 3.32
N LEU A 158 -0.98 -5.08 2.84
CA LEU A 158 -2.02 -5.69 3.68
C LEU A 158 -1.69 -7.13 4.04
N ILE A 159 -1.19 -7.91 3.07
CA ILE A 159 -0.72 -9.27 3.32
C ILE A 159 0.45 -9.24 4.32
N ALA A 160 1.37 -8.27 4.18
CA ALA A 160 2.44 -8.04 5.15
C ALA A 160 1.88 -7.81 6.56
N GLY A 161 0.99 -6.83 6.74
CA GLY A 161 0.37 -6.57 8.04
C GLY A 161 -0.40 -7.77 8.62
N GLN A 162 -1.11 -8.54 7.79
CA GLN A 162 -1.84 -9.73 8.24
C GLN A 162 -0.91 -10.87 8.67
N GLN A 163 0.25 -11.02 8.02
CA GLN A 163 1.24 -12.05 8.30
C GLN A 163 2.33 -11.62 9.28
N LEU A 164 2.29 -10.36 9.75
CA LEU A 164 3.33 -9.69 10.52
C LEU A 164 4.00 -10.57 11.57
N ASN A 165 3.19 -11.21 12.42
CA ASN A 165 3.68 -12.07 13.50
C ASN A 165 3.51 -13.59 13.23
N ARG A 166 2.92 -13.97 12.10
CA ARG A 166 2.71 -15.39 11.72
C ARG A 166 3.82 -15.93 10.83
N LYS A 167 4.18 -15.16 9.80
CA LYS A 167 5.24 -15.49 8.85
C LYS A 167 6.10 -14.23 8.60
N PRO A 168 6.93 -13.81 9.57
CA PRO A 168 7.64 -12.53 9.51
C PRO A 168 8.51 -12.33 8.26
N LYS A 169 9.15 -13.39 7.75
CA LYS A 169 9.93 -13.34 6.50
C LYS A 169 9.06 -13.04 5.28
N LEU A 170 7.95 -13.79 5.12
CA LEU A 170 6.98 -13.54 4.06
C LEU A 170 6.37 -12.14 4.18
N SER A 171 6.07 -11.73 5.41
CA SER A 171 5.57 -10.40 5.71
C SER A 171 6.53 -9.31 5.25
N ALA A 172 7.82 -9.42 5.57
CA ALA A 172 8.84 -8.48 5.13
C ALA A 172 9.01 -8.48 3.60
N LEU A 173 9.00 -9.65 2.95
CA LEU A 173 9.03 -9.74 1.48
C LEU A 173 7.83 -9.05 0.82
N MET A 174 6.62 -9.24 1.35
CA MET A 174 5.41 -8.58 0.83
C MET A 174 5.43 -7.07 1.06
N PHE A 175 6.03 -6.61 2.16
CA PHE A 175 6.29 -5.19 2.38
C PHE A 175 7.26 -4.64 1.32
N GLY A 176 8.36 -5.36 1.05
CA GLY A 176 9.31 -5.02 0.00
C GLY A 176 8.72 -5.00 -1.40
N LEU A 177 7.82 -5.93 -1.70
CA LEU A 177 7.07 -5.96 -2.95
C LEU A 177 6.19 -4.71 -3.11
N SER A 178 5.48 -4.31 -2.05
CA SER A 178 4.70 -3.06 -2.04
C SER A 178 5.58 -1.84 -2.32
N LEU A 179 6.72 -1.74 -1.62
CA LEU A 179 7.70 -0.68 -1.83
C LEU A 179 8.14 -0.62 -3.29
N SER A 180 8.47 -1.77 -3.88
CA SER A 180 8.94 -1.88 -5.27
C SER A 180 7.95 -1.34 -6.30
N ILE A 181 6.67 -1.21 -5.96
CA ILE A 181 5.62 -0.64 -6.82
C ILE A 181 5.45 0.86 -6.52
N LYS A 182 5.26 1.22 -5.25
CA LYS A 182 5.09 2.62 -4.80
C LYS A 182 5.90 2.92 -3.54
N HIS A 183 6.70 3.99 -3.62
CA HIS A 183 7.52 4.51 -2.53
C HIS A 183 6.76 4.91 -1.27
N VAL A 184 5.48 5.29 -1.37
CA VAL A 184 4.71 5.83 -0.23
C VAL A 184 4.70 4.87 0.96
N GLY A 185 4.83 3.56 0.75
CA GLY A 185 4.95 2.58 1.82
C GLY A 185 6.19 2.75 2.72
N ILE A 186 7.23 3.48 2.29
CA ILE A 186 8.49 3.59 3.05
C ILE A 186 8.28 4.28 4.40
N VAL A 187 7.34 5.23 4.48
CA VAL A 187 7.00 5.90 5.74
C VAL A 187 6.33 4.96 6.75
N LEU A 188 5.84 3.80 6.29
CA LEU A 188 5.24 2.78 7.14
C LEU A 188 6.26 1.72 7.61
N LEU A 189 7.47 1.71 7.05
CA LEU A 189 8.49 0.70 7.35
C LEU A 189 8.88 0.70 8.84
N PRO A 190 9.12 1.85 9.50
CA PRO A 190 9.41 1.84 10.94
C PRO A 190 8.26 1.28 11.75
N SER A 191 7.01 1.65 11.42
CA SER A 191 5.83 1.11 12.10
C SER A 191 5.66 -0.39 11.90
N PHE A 192 5.97 -0.89 10.71
CA PHE A 192 6.01 -2.32 10.41
C PHE A 192 7.04 -3.05 11.27
N LEU A 193 8.29 -2.55 11.31
CA LEU A 193 9.38 -3.17 12.05
C LEU A 193 9.13 -3.18 13.57
N LEU A 194 8.59 -2.09 14.11
CA LEU A 194 8.19 -1.99 15.53
C LEU A 194 7.04 -2.94 15.87
N GLY A 195 6.17 -3.25 14.91
CA GLY A 195 5.05 -4.18 15.08
C GLY A 195 5.44 -5.66 15.14
N LEU A 196 6.68 -6.01 14.78
CA LEU A 196 7.21 -7.38 14.83
C LEU A 196 7.51 -7.79 16.28
N LYS A 197 6.83 -8.82 16.77
CA LYS A 197 7.03 -9.40 18.10
C LYS A 197 8.20 -10.40 18.10
N ALA A 198 8.83 -10.57 19.26
CA ALA A 198 9.79 -11.65 19.46
C ALA A 198 9.06 -13.00 19.52
N ASN A 199 9.54 -14.01 18.80
CA ASN A 199 9.07 -15.38 18.99
C ASN A 199 9.68 -15.91 20.31
N SER A 200 8.91 -15.85 21.40
CA SER A 200 9.33 -16.37 22.71
C SER A 200 9.36 -17.91 22.80
N SER A 201 9.01 -18.63 21.74
CA SER A 201 8.85 -20.10 21.76
C SER A 201 10.12 -20.90 21.47
N SER A 202 11.24 -20.26 21.12
CA SER A 202 12.52 -20.92 20.86
C SER A 202 13.57 -20.21 21.69
N GLY A 203 14.27 -20.93 22.58
CA GLY A 203 15.25 -20.41 23.56
C GLY A 203 16.40 -19.56 23.00
N ASN A 204 16.50 -19.40 21.68
CA ASN A 204 17.33 -18.41 21.00
C ASN A 204 16.58 -17.09 20.78
N SER A 205 16.48 -16.28 21.83
CA SER A 205 15.97 -14.91 21.72
C SER A 205 16.91 -14.05 20.87
N ILE A 206 16.59 -13.86 19.59
CA ILE A 206 17.29 -12.90 18.74
C ILE A 206 17.08 -11.50 19.34
N SER A 207 18.18 -10.79 19.58
CA SER A 207 18.10 -9.41 20.09
C SER A 207 17.22 -8.54 19.19
N SER A 208 16.46 -7.63 19.80
CA SER A 208 15.53 -6.74 19.06
C SER A 208 16.22 -6.02 17.89
N ARG A 209 17.48 -5.60 18.08
CA ARG A 209 18.32 -4.98 17.06
C ARG A 209 18.60 -5.89 15.86
N LYS A 210 19.01 -7.14 16.11
CA LYS A 210 19.25 -8.14 15.04
C LYS A 210 17.97 -8.40 14.27
N ARG A 211 16.84 -8.51 14.97
CA ARG A 211 15.52 -8.72 14.36
C ARG A 211 15.15 -7.59 13.39
N ILE A 212 15.23 -6.35 13.86
CA ILE A 212 14.96 -5.16 13.04
C ILE A 212 15.86 -5.16 11.80
N LEU A 213 17.17 -5.35 12.00
CA LEU A 213 18.13 -5.37 10.88
C LEU A 213 17.81 -6.47 9.85
N THR A 214 17.53 -7.69 10.30
CA THR A 214 17.19 -8.81 9.41
C THR A 214 15.93 -8.51 8.60
N TYR A 215 14.85 -8.06 9.25
CA TYR A 215 13.59 -7.83 8.51
C TYR A 215 13.61 -6.55 7.68
N SER A 216 14.40 -5.55 8.04
CA SER A 216 14.73 -4.42 7.15
C SER A 216 15.44 -4.91 5.90
N ALA A 217 16.48 -5.74 6.05
CA ALA A 217 17.20 -6.30 4.90
C ALA A 217 16.27 -7.13 4.00
N VAL A 218 15.41 -7.96 4.58
CA VAL A 218 14.42 -8.76 3.82
C VAL A 218 13.37 -7.87 3.14
N ALA A 219 12.92 -6.78 3.77
CA ALA A 219 11.98 -5.85 3.14
C ALA A 219 12.64 -5.03 2.02
N LEU A 220 13.94 -4.76 2.10
CA LEU A 220 14.65 -3.98 1.10
C LEU A 220 15.24 -4.83 -0.03
N ILE A 221 15.30 -6.16 0.10
CA ILE A 221 15.97 -7.02 -0.87
C ILE A 221 15.35 -6.92 -2.27
N ILE A 222 14.01 -6.96 -2.38
CA ILE A 222 13.29 -6.87 -3.65
C ILE A 222 13.52 -5.51 -4.32
N PRO A 223 13.22 -4.36 -3.67
CA PRO A 223 13.40 -3.07 -4.33
C PRO A 223 14.87 -2.80 -4.67
N LEU A 224 15.82 -3.25 -3.85
CA LEU A 224 17.25 -3.11 -4.16
C LEU A 224 17.64 -3.93 -5.39
N ILE A 225 17.34 -5.24 -5.42
CA ILE A 225 17.70 -6.10 -6.56
C ILE A 225 17.13 -5.57 -7.87
N ILE A 226 15.86 -5.17 -7.86
CA ILE A 226 15.18 -4.64 -9.04
C ILE A 226 15.79 -3.30 -9.50
N SER A 227 16.37 -2.54 -8.57
CA SER A 227 16.99 -1.23 -8.87
C SER A 227 18.45 -1.32 -9.32
N ILE A 228 19.15 -2.45 -9.09
CA ILE A 228 20.57 -2.61 -9.43
C ILE A 228 20.89 -2.23 -10.89
N PRO A 229 20.16 -2.71 -11.91
CA PRO A 229 20.49 -2.37 -13.30
C PRO A 229 20.49 -0.86 -13.57
N PHE A 230 19.52 -0.14 -13.01
CA PHE A 230 19.39 1.31 -13.18
C PHE A 230 20.44 2.09 -12.38
N LEU A 231 20.82 1.58 -11.21
CA LEU A 231 21.84 2.19 -10.37
C LEU A 231 23.23 2.05 -10.99
N LEU A 232 23.51 0.91 -11.64
CA LEU A 232 24.79 0.68 -12.34
C LEU A 232 24.90 1.49 -13.63
N ASP A 233 23.80 1.62 -14.37
CA ASP A 233 23.77 2.35 -15.64
C ASP A 233 23.73 3.88 -15.44
N GLN A 234 22.85 4.40 -14.56
CA GLN A 234 22.66 5.84 -14.33
C GLN A 234 22.41 6.15 -12.83
N PRO A 235 23.45 6.11 -11.98
CA PRO A 235 23.30 6.29 -10.54
C PRO A 235 22.73 7.66 -10.16
N SER A 236 23.19 8.73 -10.82
CA SER A 236 22.74 10.10 -10.54
C SER A 236 21.26 10.28 -10.85
N GLY A 237 20.81 9.84 -12.03
CA GLY A 237 19.40 9.90 -12.43
C GLY A 237 18.50 9.12 -11.49
N PHE A 238 18.92 7.91 -11.11
CA PHE A 238 18.17 7.09 -10.16
C PHE A 238 18.02 7.78 -8.79
N LEU A 239 19.12 8.28 -8.21
CA LEU A 239 19.13 8.95 -6.91
C LEU A 239 18.32 10.26 -6.92
N LEU A 240 18.46 11.07 -7.96
CA LEU A 240 17.68 12.31 -8.13
C LEU A 240 16.18 12.00 -8.17
N ASN A 241 15.78 10.91 -8.83
CA ASN A 241 14.39 10.50 -8.88
C ASN A 241 13.84 10.03 -7.52
N MET A 242 14.65 9.34 -6.71
CA MET A 242 14.26 9.01 -5.34
C MET A 242 14.01 10.27 -4.50
N LEU A 243 14.81 11.31 -4.70
CA LEU A 243 14.68 12.59 -4.01
C LEU A 243 13.54 13.46 -4.56
N PHE A 244 13.14 13.30 -5.82
CA PHE A 244 12.11 14.13 -6.43
C PHE A 244 10.78 14.13 -5.66
N SER A 245 10.40 12.95 -5.12
CA SER A 245 9.17 12.83 -4.34
C SER A 245 9.18 13.68 -3.05
N THR A 246 10.35 14.02 -2.52
CA THR A 246 10.52 14.81 -1.29
C THR A 246 10.75 16.29 -1.56
N THR A 247 11.16 16.68 -2.77
CA THR A 247 11.56 18.06 -3.09
C THR A 247 10.56 18.83 -3.95
N ARG A 248 9.72 18.16 -4.76
CA ARG A 248 8.80 18.80 -5.74
C ARG A 248 7.85 19.86 -5.19
N GLU A 249 7.53 20.88 -5.97
CA GLU A 249 6.50 21.86 -5.61
C GLU A 249 5.10 21.43 -6.06
N PHE A 250 4.10 22.25 -5.72
CA PHE A 250 2.67 21.96 -5.90
C PHE A 250 2.19 21.88 -7.35
N GLY A 251 3.03 22.27 -8.33
CA GLY A 251 2.70 22.52 -9.75
C GLY A 251 1.39 21.92 -10.25
N ASP A 252 1.39 20.62 -10.54
CA ASP A 252 0.29 19.93 -11.25
C ASP A 252 -0.77 19.28 -10.33
N HIS A 253 -0.71 19.54 -9.04
CA HIS A 253 -1.54 18.87 -8.03
C HIS A 253 -2.20 19.89 -7.11
N GLY A 254 -3.22 19.47 -6.36
CA GLY A 254 -3.92 20.39 -5.45
C GLY A 254 -2.94 21.08 -4.49
N LYS A 255 -2.96 22.41 -4.45
CA LYS A 255 -2.19 23.20 -3.46
C LYS A 255 -2.73 22.86 -2.06
N ALA A 256 -1.84 22.52 -1.13
CA ALA A 256 -2.24 22.37 0.26
C ALA A 256 -2.70 23.73 0.82
N THR A 257 -3.99 23.90 1.09
CA THR A 257 -4.58 25.19 1.52
C THR A 257 -4.48 25.45 3.03
N GLY A 258 -3.39 25.02 3.68
CA GLY A 258 -3.21 25.15 5.13
C GLY A 258 -2.60 26.49 5.55
N THR A 259 -3.07 27.08 6.66
CA THR A 259 -2.47 28.27 7.30
C THR A 259 -0.97 28.13 7.55
N ARG A 260 -0.48 26.90 7.71
CA ARG A 260 0.93 26.58 7.94
C ARG A 260 1.82 26.77 6.71
N MET A 261 1.27 26.63 5.51
CA MET A 261 2.01 26.90 4.27
C MET A 261 2.35 28.38 4.16
N ILE A 262 1.47 29.25 4.67
CA ILE A 262 1.69 30.70 4.78
C ILE A 262 2.78 31.01 5.82
N LEU A 263 2.80 30.29 6.94
CA LEU A 263 3.71 30.56 8.06
C LEU A 263 5.12 29.97 7.88
N THR A 264 5.24 28.80 7.25
CA THR A 264 6.49 28.01 7.26
C THR A 264 6.98 27.62 5.86
N GLY A 265 6.22 27.97 4.82
CA GLY A 265 6.50 27.54 3.45
C GLY A 265 6.39 26.03 3.24
N VAL A 266 6.83 25.58 2.06
CA VAL A 266 6.80 24.18 1.63
C VAL A 266 7.67 23.30 2.54
N ASP A 267 8.90 23.75 2.76
CA ASP A 267 9.93 22.97 3.45
C ASP A 267 9.65 22.88 4.96
N GLY A 268 9.17 23.97 5.58
CA GLY A 268 8.77 23.93 6.99
C GLY A 268 7.60 23.00 7.27
N THR A 269 6.61 22.94 6.37
CA THR A 269 5.48 21.99 6.51
C THR A 269 5.96 20.53 6.45
N ARG A 270 6.94 20.22 5.59
CA ARG A 270 7.56 18.88 5.51
C ARG A 270 8.34 18.52 6.76
N LEU A 271 9.10 19.46 7.34
CA LEU A 271 9.82 19.22 8.59
C LEU A 271 8.85 18.90 9.73
N ILE A 272 7.74 19.62 9.84
CA ILE A 272 6.67 19.34 10.81
C ILE A 272 6.07 17.95 10.57
N MET A 273 5.78 17.61 9.31
CA MET A 273 5.30 16.27 8.94
C MET A 273 6.24 15.17 9.45
N LEU A 274 7.54 15.29 9.17
CA LEU A 274 8.55 14.32 9.57
C LEU A 274 8.65 14.22 11.09
N ALA A 275 8.65 15.36 11.80
CA ALA A 275 8.68 15.39 13.25
C ALA A 275 7.48 14.64 13.85
N LEU A 276 6.26 14.90 13.36
CA LEU A 276 5.04 14.23 13.83
C LEU A 276 5.04 12.73 13.50
N ILE A 277 5.53 12.33 12.33
CA ILE A 277 5.68 10.91 11.97
C ILE A 277 6.66 10.21 12.92
N ILE A 278 7.80 10.84 13.23
CA ILE A 278 8.77 10.29 14.19
C ILE A 278 8.15 10.19 15.60
N MET A 279 7.42 11.22 16.04
CA MET A 279 6.69 11.18 17.31
C MET A 279 5.69 10.03 17.37
N ASN A 280 4.97 9.78 16.27
CA ASN A 280 4.05 8.64 16.18
C ASN A 280 4.79 7.29 16.29
N TRP A 281 5.98 7.14 15.69
CA TRP A 281 6.79 5.93 15.85
C TRP A 281 7.29 5.76 17.30
N VAL A 282 7.68 6.84 17.96
CA VAL A 282 8.07 6.81 19.38
C VAL A 282 6.89 6.42 20.26
N ALA A 283 5.71 6.99 20.03
CA ALA A 283 4.48 6.63 20.72
C ALA A 283 4.14 5.15 20.48
N GLN A 284 4.24 4.67 19.24
CA GLN A 284 4.04 3.25 18.93
C GLN A 284 4.96 2.33 19.73
N ALA A 285 6.24 2.68 19.82
CA ALA A 285 7.23 1.89 20.58
C ALA A 285 6.94 1.90 22.09
N LYS A 286 6.57 3.05 22.67
CA LYS A 286 6.33 3.21 24.11
C LYS A 286 4.98 2.67 24.57
N GLU A 287 3.92 2.96 23.82
CA GLU A 287 2.53 2.66 24.17
C GLU A 287 2.04 1.33 23.56
N LYS A 288 2.92 0.63 22.84
CA LYS A 288 2.62 -0.67 22.18
C LYS A 288 1.44 -0.57 21.22
N ILE A 289 1.31 0.55 20.52
CA ILE A 289 0.29 0.77 19.49
C ILE A 289 0.50 -0.28 18.38
N ASN A 290 -0.59 -0.88 17.93
CA ASN A 290 -0.51 -1.90 16.89
C ASN A 290 -0.14 -1.27 15.52
N PHE A 291 0.42 -2.11 14.64
CA PHE A 291 0.88 -1.70 13.31
C PHE A 291 -0.19 -0.95 12.49
N TRP A 292 -1.44 -1.40 12.53
CA TRP A 292 -2.52 -0.82 11.71
C TRP A 292 -2.84 0.61 12.16
N LEU A 293 -3.02 0.81 13.46
CA LEU A 293 -3.33 2.12 14.02
C LEU A 293 -2.16 3.10 13.84
N ALA A 294 -0.93 2.66 14.14
CA ALA A 294 0.24 3.50 13.94
C ALA A 294 0.42 3.91 12.46
N SER A 295 0.23 2.97 11.52
CA SER A 295 0.29 3.25 10.09
C SER A 295 -0.81 4.19 9.62
N THR A 296 -2.02 4.06 10.18
CA THR A 296 -3.14 4.98 9.91
C THR A 296 -2.78 6.40 10.33
N LEU A 297 -2.25 6.58 11.54
CA LEU A 297 -1.82 7.88 12.04
C LEU A 297 -0.68 8.46 11.18
N THR A 298 0.30 7.64 10.78
CA THR A 298 1.36 8.07 9.88
C THR A 298 0.81 8.54 8.52
N LEU A 299 -0.13 7.81 7.91
CA LEU A 299 -0.76 8.22 6.65
C LEU A 299 -1.61 9.48 6.81
N LEU A 300 -2.31 9.63 7.94
CA LEU A 300 -3.10 10.82 8.24
C LEU A 300 -2.20 12.05 8.38
N ILE A 301 -1.11 11.95 9.15
CA ILE A 301 -0.09 13.00 9.28
C ILE A 301 0.50 13.31 7.89
N PHE A 302 0.87 12.29 7.13
CA PHE A 302 1.40 12.47 5.79
C PHE A 302 0.43 13.23 4.88
N LEU A 303 -0.85 12.86 4.83
CA LEU A 303 -1.82 13.55 3.98
C LEU A 303 -2.13 14.97 4.44
N GLN A 304 -2.08 15.23 5.75
CA GLN A 304 -2.39 16.54 6.30
C GLN A 304 -1.25 17.55 6.14
N PHE A 305 -0.01 17.06 6.12
CA PHE A 305 1.20 17.89 6.13
C PHE A 305 2.08 17.74 4.89
N ASN A 306 1.75 16.85 3.96
CA ASN A 306 2.42 16.85 2.67
C ASN A 306 2.03 18.13 1.93
N ALA A 307 3.05 18.81 1.42
CA ALA A 307 2.88 19.99 0.58
C ALA A 307 1.96 19.68 -0.62
N VAL A 308 2.07 18.48 -1.19
CA VAL A 308 1.36 18.13 -2.43
C VAL A 308 0.23 17.14 -2.13
N VAL A 309 -0.97 17.47 -2.60
CA VAL A 309 -2.17 16.63 -2.37
C VAL A 309 -2.30 15.59 -3.48
N PHE A 310 -2.27 14.32 -3.10
CA PHE A 310 -2.49 13.19 -3.99
C PHE A 310 -3.81 12.50 -3.65
N ALA A 311 -4.80 12.65 -4.54
CA ALA A 311 -6.10 11.99 -4.38
C ALA A 311 -5.95 10.46 -4.23
N GLN A 312 -4.98 9.87 -4.92
CA GLN A 312 -4.68 8.44 -4.86
C GLN A 312 -4.19 7.96 -3.49
N TYR A 313 -3.69 8.82 -2.62
CA TYR A 313 -3.22 8.39 -1.30
C TYR A 313 -4.33 8.27 -0.25
N TYR A 314 -5.52 8.81 -0.53
CA TYR A 314 -6.67 8.64 0.37
C TYR A 314 -7.17 7.19 0.41
N ILE A 315 -6.99 6.39 -0.65
CA ILE A 315 -7.34 4.96 -0.57
C ILE A 315 -6.41 4.19 0.37
N TRP A 316 -5.14 4.59 0.48
CA TRP A 316 -4.22 4.03 1.47
C TRP A 316 -4.73 4.33 2.88
N LEU A 317 -5.02 5.60 3.17
CA LEU A 317 -5.56 5.99 4.48
C LEU A 317 -6.87 5.25 4.80
N ALA A 318 -7.83 5.22 3.86
CA ALA A 318 -9.11 4.54 4.06
C ALA A 318 -8.92 3.06 4.38
N THR A 319 -8.02 2.38 3.66
CA THR A 319 -7.71 0.97 3.87
C THR A 319 -7.14 0.71 5.27
N PHE A 320 -6.10 1.45 5.67
CA PHE A 320 -5.48 1.27 6.98
C PHE A 320 -6.41 1.67 8.13
N LEU A 321 -7.18 2.75 7.97
CA LEU A 321 -8.17 3.21 8.95
C LEU A 321 -9.24 2.14 9.18
N LEU A 322 -9.85 1.64 8.10
CA LEU A 322 -10.89 0.61 8.20
C LEU A 322 -10.34 -0.67 8.81
N ILE A 323 -9.12 -1.08 8.49
CA ILE A 323 -8.52 -2.26 9.14
C ILE A 323 -8.23 -1.99 10.62
N SER A 324 -7.78 -0.79 10.99
CA SER A 324 -7.54 -0.41 12.39
C SER A 324 -8.80 -0.55 13.25
N CYS A 325 -9.98 -0.22 12.68
CA CYS A 325 -11.27 -0.39 13.35
C CYS A 325 -11.57 -1.86 13.73
N ALA A 326 -10.99 -2.85 13.04
CA ALA A 326 -11.13 -4.25 13.40
C ALA A 326 -10.58 -4.53 14.83
N TYR A 327 -9.64 -3.71 15.30
CA TYR A 327 -8.93 -3.88 16.57
C TYR A 327 -9.40 -2.93 17.70
N LEU A 328 -10.40 -2.08 17.47
CA LEU A 328 -10.86 -1.06 18.45
C LEU A 328 -11.64 -1.60 19.67
N THR A 329 -11.93 -2.90 19.75
CA THR A 329 -12.56 -3.47 20.94
C THR A 329 -11.80 -4.71 21.41
N PRO A 330 -11.62 -4.90 22.73
CA PRO A 330 -11.08 -6.13 23.26
C PRO A 330 -11.97 -7.29 22.82
N THR A 331 -11.40 -8.28 22.14
CA THR A 331 -12.07 -9.57 22.00
C THR A 331 -12.23 -10.14 23.40
N THR A 332 -13.46 -10.35 23.86
CA THR A 332 -13.72 -11.11 25.08
C THR A 332 -12.95 -12.43 24.99
N PRO A 333 -12.04 -12.74 25.93
CA PRO A 333 -11.29 -13.98 25.88
C PRO A 333 -12.27 -15.15 25.85
N ARG A 334 -11.88 -16.22 25.13
CA ARG A 334 -12.59 -17.52 25.27
C ARG A 334 -12.58 -17.84 26.76
N HIS A 335 -13.73 -17.85 27.42
CA HIS A 335 -13.87 -18.76 28.54
C HIS A 335 -13.52 -20.14 27.98
N PRO A 336 -12.52 -20.85 28.53
CA PRO A 336 -12.36 -22.25 28.20
C PRO A 336 -13.74 -22.87 28.44
N THR A 337 -14.29 -23.48 27.39
CA THR A 337 -15.41 -24.41 27.57
C THR A 337 -15.00 -25.29 28.74
N PRO A 338 -15.78 -25.38 29.83
CA PRO A 338 -15.46 -26.31 30.89
C PRO A 338 -15.30 -27.67 30.20
N GLU A 339 -14.06 -28.16 30.16
CA GLU A 339 -13.82 -29.55 29.84
C GLU A 339 -14.72 -30.32 30.80
N ASN A 340 -15.56 -31.18 30.24
CA ASN A 340 -16.33 -32.13 31.00
C ASN A 340 -15.37 -32.84 31.95
N SER A 341 -15.31 -32.35 33.19
CA SER A 341 -14.77 -33.08 34.33
C SER A 341 -15.78 -34.20 34.60
N THR A 342 -15.81 -35.19 33.72
CA THR A 342 -16.25 -36.53 34.09
C THR A 342 -15.25 -37.03 35.11
N VAL A 343 -15.51 -36.65 36.37
CA VAL A 343 -15.07 -37.37 37.54
C VAL A 343 -15.46 -38.82 37.30
N ARG A 344 -14.48 -39.68 37.02
CA ARG A 344 -14.66 -41.12 37.13
C ARG A 344 -14.58 -41.41 38.62
N ASP A 345 -15.71 -41.75 39.23
CA ASP A 345 -15.73 -42.37 40.54
C ASP A 345 -15.00 -43.72 40.48
N PRO A 346 -14.12 -44.02 41.44
CA PRO A 346 -13.55 -45.35 41.59
C PRO A 346 -14.55 -46.24 42.35
N HIS A 347 -15.09 -47.24 41.66
CA HIS A 347 -15.67 -48.42 42.27
C HIS A 347 -14.93 -49.66 41.78
#